data_AF-A0A7S4E8X7-F1
#
_entry.id   AF-A0A7S4E8X7-F1
#
_cell.length_a   1.000
_cell.length_b   1.000
_cell.length_c   1.000
_cell.angle_alpha   90.00
_cell.angle_beta   90.00
_cell.angle_gamma   90.00
#
_symmetry.space_group_name_H-M   'P 1'
#
loop_
_entity.id
_entity.type
_entity.pdbx_description
1 polymer ?
#
loop_
_entity_poly.entity_id
_entity_poly.type
_entity_poly.pdbx_seq_one_letter_code
_entity_poly.pdbx_strand_id
1 'polypeptide(L)'
;MRRLLLLLAWEGSMAAGRDAGGVVPALTKREDSAVPPWLVRGADLEAVPLDVTRALPLEPGGGSAHRGLQSSSDACDYVSVSGSTYQSGRHGLYEASLCDDGTPLYTCLDCSSSEQKIWLNGNGWVIGSAGCGSGSGGIFSPSDPGGDLAALSGDWSEWDGSATVPNSAIAVTCAVSLPPTMAPVPCDWARVSGAAVQTSYHGFYEATGTCTDSSQPYFSCLDCGSTKHIWYHDYGYWFMGPDADGCASTSSGISIVTNEDLPDVSGDWSEWTGSAWSVNSAITVECYAAAGCQQVPGTTAKYKCFDCGGASDLASVGDGHCDAENNVDPCYDGGDCCETTCVDGTSTCGNYDCADPDAPPVPDPYYADAAWYLEAIRAPEAWAAGYNGSGVQILINDNGVDNTHPDLAKLDLANSCGVYAPCADSDGVMDSHGTVCASLAAG
;
A
#
# COMPACT_ATOMS: atom_id res chain seq x y z
N MET A 1 -1.06 20.65 22.92
CA MET A 1 -2.39 21.30 23.05
C MET A 1 -2.30 22.77 22.66
N ARG A 2 -2.64 23.12 21.41
CA ARG A 2 -2.91 24.51 21.00
C ARG A 2 -4.30 24.52 20.40
N ARG A 3 -5.27 25.14 21.07
CA ARG A 3 -6.63 25.35 20.56
C ARG A 3 -6.62 26.68 19.82
N LEU A 4 -6.85 26.67 18.51
CA LEU A 4 -7.15 27.86 17.73
C LEU A 4 -8.67 27.94 17.62
N LEU A 5 -9.27 28.92 18.31
CA LEU A 5 -10.71 29.17 18.31
C LEU A 5 -10.98 30.25 17.25
N LEU A 6 -11.46 29.89 16.07
CA LEU A 6 -11.92 30.85 15.07
C LEU A 6 -13.39 31.19 15.38
N LEU A 7 -13.64 32.31 16.06
CA LEU A 7 -14.98 32.91 16.13
C LEU A 7 -15.17 33.79 14.89
N LEU A 8 -16.02 33.37 13.96
CA LEU A 8 -16.63 34.26 12.99
C LEU A 8 -18.00 34.67 13.55
N ALA A 9 -18.07 35.85 14.14
CA ALA A 9 -19.33 36.54 14.44
C ALA A 9 -19.47 37.68 13.43
N TRP A 10 -20.48 37.61 12.56
CA TRP A 10 -20.90 38.74 11.74
C TRP A 10 -22.32 39.13 12.13
N GLU A 11 -22.47 40.23 12.85
CA GLU A 11 -23.76 40.89 13.05
C GLU A 11 -23.99 41.85 11.87
N GLY A 12 -24.99 41.56 11.03
CA GLY A 12 -25.33 42.36 9.86
C GLY A 12 -26.84 42.41 9.59
N SER A 13 -27.61 43.03 10.48
CA SER A 13 -28.95 43.51 10.12
C SER A 13 -28.83 44.70 9.17
N MET A 14 -29.43 44.66 7.97
CA MET A 14 -30.18 45.77 7.36
C MET A 14 -30.80 45.43 5.98
N ALA A 15 -32.14 45.37 5.98
CA ALA A 15 -33.11 45.93 5.03
C ALA A 15 -33.04 45.61 3.52
N ALA A 16 -34.08 44.89 3.07
CA ALA A 16 -34.46 44.69 1.68
C ALA A 16 -34.87 46.01 0.98
N GLY A 17 -34.38 46.21 -0.24
CA GLY A 17 -34.84 47.23 -1.18
C GLY A 17 -35.02 46.62 -2.57
N ARG A 18 -36.27 46.50 -3.03
CA ARG A 18 -36.66 46.16 -4.40
C ARG A 18 -36.35 47.35 -5.32
N ASP A 19 -35.78 47.12 -6.50
CA ASP A 19 -36.33 47.65 -7.77
C ASP A 19 -35.60 47.19 -9.06
N ALA A 20 -36.44 46.83 -10.03
CA ALA A 20 -36.38 47.05 -11.49
C ALA A 20 -35.16 46.68 -12.36
N GLY A 21 -35.37 45.67 -13.23
CA GLY A 21 -35.43 45.89 -14.69
C GLY A 21 -34.14 45.75 -15.51
N GLY A 22 -33.99 44.61 -16.21
CA GLY A 22 -33.06 44.45 -17.34
C GLY A 22 -33.36 43.18 -18.14
N VAL A 23 -33.62 43.34 -19.44
CA VAL A 23 -34.09 42.30 -20.39
C VAL A 23 -32.95 41.86 -21.32
N VAL A 24 -32.86 40.54 -21.60
CA VAL A 24 -32.55 39.81 -22.88
C VAL A 24 -31.51 38.68 -22.73
N PRO A 25 -31.51 37.61 -23.56
CA PRO A 25 -32.62 36.83 -24.13
C PRO A 25 -32.44 35.29 -23.95
N ALA A 26 -33.53 34.55 -24.17
CA ALA A 26 -33.56 33.09 -24.24
C ALA A 26 -32.78 32.55 -25.44
N LEU A 27 -32.01 31.48 -25.25
CA LEU A 27 -31.47 30.63 -26.31
C LEU A 27 -31.82 29.16 -26.05
N THR A 28 -32.26 28.53 -27.12
CA THR A 28 -33.05 27.32 -27.28
C THR A 28 -32.25 26.03 -27.20
N LYS A 29 -32.93 24.96 -26.72
CA LYS A 29 -32.57 23.54 -26.86
C LYS A 29 -32.09 23.21 -28.28
N ARG A 30 -31.03 22.39 -28.36
CA ARG A 30 -30.72 21.56 -29.53
C ARG A 30 -30.85 20.10 -29.13
N GLU A 31 -31.89 19.45 -29.66
CA GLU A 31 -31.95 18.01 -29.85
C GLU A 31 -31.39 17.66 -31.24
N ASP A 32 -30.97 16.40 -31.32
CA ASP A 32 -30.91 15.51 -32.48
C ASP A 32 -29.58 15.22 -33.21
N SER A 33 -29.33 13.89 -33.20
CA SER A 33 -28.88 13.02 -34.30
C SER A 33 -27.43 12.57 -34.32
N ALA A 34 -27.18 11.31 -33.93
CA ALA A 34 -27.05 10.20 -34.90
C ALA A 34 -26.65 8.87 -34.23
N VAL A 35 -27.56 7.88 -34.28
CA VAL A 35 -27.29 6.43 -34.19
C VAL A 35 -27.69 5.86 -35.55
N PRO A 36 -26.86 5.02 -36.22
CA PRO A 36 -27.27 3.63 -36.51
C PRO A 36 -26.07 2.66 -36.85
N PRO A 37 -26.26 1.42 -37.36
CA PRO A 37 -27.07 0.27 -36.88
C PRO A 37 -26.42 -1.13 -37.12
N TRP A 38 -26.37 -2.06 -36.15
CA TRP A 38 -26.49 -3.54 -36.35
C TRP A 38 -26.33 -4.25 -35.00
N LEU A 39 -27.38 -4.74 -34.34
CA LEU A 39 -28.18 -5.97 -34.56
C LEU A 39 -27.47 -7.29 -34.12
N VAL A 40 -27.78 -7.67 -32.87
CA VAL A 40 -28.24 -9.00 -32.40
C VAL A 40 -27.34 -10.22 -32.65
N ARG A 41 -26.99 -10.89 -31.54
CA ARG A 41 -27.28 -12.31 -31.32
C ARG A 41 -27.37 -12.61 -29.83
N GLY A 42 -28.60 -12.79 -29.35
CA GLY A 42 -28.86 -13.57 -28.16
C GLY A 42 -28.89 -15.06 -28.51
N ALA A 43 -28.47 -15.88 -27.56
CA ALA A 43 -28.91 -17.26 -27.44
C ALA A 43 -29.01 -17.56 -25.94
N ASP A 44 -30.25 -17.59 -25.46
CA ASP A 44 -30.66 -18.21 -24.20
C ASP A 44 -30.26 -19.69 -24.19
N LEU A 45 -30.05 -20.29 -23.01
CA LEU A 45 -30.70 -21.55 -22.60
C LEU A 45 -30.47 -21.84 -21.09
N GLU A 46 -31.54 -22.33 -20.47
CA GLU A 46 -31.81 -22.49 -19.04
C GLU A 46 -31.07 -23.63 -18.31
N ALA A 47 -30.95 -23.46 -16.98
CA ALA A 47 -30.95 -24.38 -15.82
C ALA A 47 -31.10 -25.92 -16.05
N VAL A 48 -30.36 -26.84 -15.39
CA VAL A 48 -30.52 -27.51 -14.04
C VAL A 48 -29.72 -28.87 -14.14
N PRO A 49 -29.35 -29.70 -13.10
CA PRO A 49 -28.77 -29.55 -11.74
C PRO A 49 -27.46 -30.38 -11.50
N LEU A 50 -26.96 -30.31 -10.26
CA LEU A 50 -26.00 -31.22 -9.58
C LEU A 50 -26.35 -32.72 -9.69
N ASP A 51 -25.36 -33.61 -9.89
CA ASP A 51 -24.90 -34.65 -8.92
C ASP A 51 -24.02 -35.78 -9.57
N VAL A 52 -23.13 -36.35 -8.74
CA VAL A 52 -22.48 -37.68 -8.76
C VAL A 52 -21.28 -37.98 -9.71
N THR A 53 -20.10 -37.98 -9.08
CA THR A 53 -18.91 -38.83 -9.26
C THR A 53 -18.81 -39.78 -10.47
N ARG A 54 -17.74 -39.60 -11.25
CA ARG A 54 -16.94 -40.73 -11.76
C ARG A 54 -15.50 -40.30 -12.04
N ALA A 55 -14.57 -40.87 -11.27
CA ALA A 55 -13.14 -40.71 -11.42
C ALA A 55 -12.56 -41.54 -12.58
N LEU A 56 -11.35 -41.11 -12.98
CA LEU A 56 -10.24 -41.76 -13.70
C LEU A 56 -10.04 -41.35 -15.18
N PRO A 57 -8.78 -41.21 -15.69
CA PRO A 57 -7.47 -41.12 -15.02
C PRO A 57 -6.62 -39.88 -15.43
N LEU A 58 -5.87 -39.33 -14.48
CA LEU A 58 -4.75 -38.42 -14.72
C LEU A 58 -3.44 -39.22 -14.67
N GLU A 59 -2.54 -38.92 -15.60
CA GLU A 59 -1.11 -39.27 -15.63
C GLU A 59 -0.38 -38.03 -16.21
N PRO A 60 0.91 -37.79 -15.87
CA PRO A 60 1.24 -36.82 -14.82
C PRO A 60 2.16 -35.69 -15.32
N GLY A 61 2.19 -34.57 -14.60
CA GLY A 61 3.17 -33.51 -14.78
C GLY A 61 2.77 -32.25 -14.03
N GLY A 62 3.30 -32.07 -12.82
CA GLY A 62 3.09 -30.88 -11.99
C GLY A 62 3.13 -31.24 -10.51
N GLY A 63 4.19 -30.81 -9.82
CA GLY A 63 4.58 -31.22 -8.48
C GLY A 63 3.44 -31.19 -7.45
N SER A 64 3.19 -32.34 -6.85
CA SER A 64 2.48 -32.40 -5.56
C SER A 64 3.45 -31.89 -4.49
N ALA A 65 3.04 -30.89 -3.72
CA ALA A 65 3.75 -30.49 -2.50
C ALA A 65 4.05 -31.74 -1.66
N HIS A 66 5.33 -31.95 -1.35
CA HIS A 66 5.82 -33.09 -0.58
C HIS A 66 5.44 -32.92 0.89
N ARG A 67 4.16 -33.15 1.19
CA ARG A 67 3.62 -33.05 2.56
C ARG A 67 4.17 -34.19 3.44
N GLY A 68 4.93 -33.82 4.47
CA GLY A 68 5.25 -34.66 5.64
C GLY A 68 6.63 -35.32 5.61
N LEU A 69 7.66 -34.62 6.13
CA LEU A 69 9.05 -35.12 6.11
C LEU A 69 9.84 -34.97 7.43
N GLN A 70 9.19 -34.57 8.53
CA GLN A 70 9.68 -34.85 9.88
C GLN A 70 8.58 -35.61 10.64
N SER A 71 8.93 -36.44 11.62
CA SER A 71 7.96 -37.29 12.33
C SER A 71 6.94 -36.52 13.19
N SER A 72 6.94 -35.18 13.14
CA SER A 72 5.96 -34.29 13.72
C SER A 72 5.13 -33.63 12.62
N SER A 73 3.84 -33.40 12.89
CA SER A 73 2.90 -32.66 12.04
C SER A 73 3.24 -31.16 11.89
N ASP A 74 4.41 -30.74 12.37
CA ASP A 74 4.79 -29.35 12.63
C ASP A 74 6.10 -28.98 11.89
N ALA A 75 6.55 -29.82 10.95
CA ALA A 75 7.76 -29.60 10.17
C ALA A 75 7.63 -28.35 9.28
N CYS A 76 8.70 -27.55 9.20
CA CYS A 76 8.73 -26.39 8.31
C CYS A 76 8.67 -26.87 6.85
N ASP A 77 7.62 -26.49 6.12
CA ASP A 77 7.59 -26.66 4.66
C ASP A 77 8.41 -25.55 3.99
N TYR A 78 8.50 -24.38 4.65
CA TYR A 78 9.29 -23.23 4.23
C TYR A 78 10.06 -22.62 5.40
N VAL A 79 11.23 -22.06 5.09
CA VAL A 79 12.11 -21.41 6.07
C VAL A 79 12.61 -20.08 5.52
N SER A 80 12.42 -18.98 6.23
CA SER A 80 13.02 -17.68 5.89
C SER A 80 14.28 -17.45 6.73
N VAL A 81 15.32 -16.92 6.10
CA VAL A 81 16.61 -16.60 6.72
C VAL A 81 16.92 -15.12 6.50
N SER A 82 17.25 -14.39 7.57
CA SER A 82 17.63 -12.97 7.48
C SER A 82 18.57 -12.54 8.60
N GLY A 83 19.03 -11.28 8.59
CA GLY A 83 19.73 -10.64 9.73
C GLY A 83 21.22 -10.99 9.91
N SER A 84 21.82 -11.79 9.04
CA SER A 84 23.27 -12.01 9.03
C SER A 84 24.02 -10.78 8.50
N THR A 85 25.16 -10.42 9.09
CA THR A 85 25.96 -9.25 8.74
C THR A 85 26.95 -9.52 7.59
N TYR A 86 27.53 -10.72 7.54
CA TYR A 86 28.62 -11.07 6.63
C TYR A 86 28.20 -12.12 5.58
N GLN A 87 27.06 -12.77 5.80
CA GLN A 87 26.59 -13.89 4.98
C GLN A 87 25.25 -13.61 4.29
N SER A 88 24.97 -12.33 3.95
CA SER A 88 23.72 -11.86 3.34
C SER A 88 23.33 -12.58 2.03
N GLY A 89 24.30 -13.16 1.32
CA GLY A 89 24.09 -14.08 0.21
C GLY A 89 23.20 -15.29 0.53
N ARG A 90 22.94 -15.58 1.81
CA ARG A 90 22.10 -16.69 2.29
C ARG A 90 20.75 -16.24 2.83
N HIS A 91 20.43 -14.95 2.76
CA HIS A 91 19.09 -14.47 3.10
C HIS A 91 18.11 -14.89 2.01
N GLY A 92 16.88 -15.15 2.40
CA GLY A 92 15.80 -15.58 1.51
C GLY A 92 14.95 -16.70 2.11
N LEU A 93 13.95 -17.11 1.34
CA LEU A 93 13.04 -18.21 1.53
C LEU A 93 13.61 -19.51 0.97
N TYR A 94 13.51 -20.57 1.76
CA TYR A 94 13.92 -21.91 1.41
C TYR A 94 12.72 -22.85 1.47
N GLU A 95 12.61 -23.73 0.49
CA GLU A 95 11.58 -24.77 0.45
C GLU A 95 12.15 -26.11 0.92
N ALA A 96 11.34 -26.83 1.70
CA ALA A 96 11.68 -28.16 2.19
C ALA A 96 11.92 -29.14 1.03
N SER A 97 12.98 -29.90 1.17
CA SER A 97 13.46 -30.92 0.24
C SER A 97 14.18 -32.01 1.04
N LEU A 98 14.86 -32.93 0.37
CA LEU A 98 15.65 -33.97 1.03
C LEU A 98 16.98 -34.16 0.34
N CYS A 99 17.96 -34.55 1.13
CA CYS A 99 19.17 -35.18 0.62
C CYS A 99 18.87 -36.59 0.10
N ASP A 100 19.77 -37.14 -0.72
CA ASP A 100 19.64 -38.49 -1.28
C ASP A 100 19.54 -39.59 -0.19
N ASP A 101 20.07 -39.33 1.00
CA ASP A 101 20.02 -40.21 2.16
C ASP A 101 18.76 -40.01 3.03
N GLY A 102 17.85 -39.14 2.63
CA GLY A 102 16.60 -38.82 3.33
C GLY A 102 16.77 -37.84 4.50
N THR A 103 17.95 -37.25 4.68
CA THR A 103 18.13 -36.19 5.70
C THR A 103 17.48 -34.87 5.27
N PRO A 104 16.98 -34.06 6.23
CA PRO A 104 16.33 -32.78 5.92
C PRO A 104 17.26 -31.82 5.17
N LEU A 105 16.71 -31.24 4.10
CA LEU A 105 17.35 -30.22 3.29
C LEU A 105 16.33 -29.14 2.98
N TYR A 106 16.74 -27.89 2.91
CA TYR A 106 15.94 -26.83 2.32
C TYR A 106 16.72 -26.21 1.18
N THR A 107 16.07 -26.02 0.05
CA THR A 107 16.68 -25.43 -1.15
C THR A 107 16.15 -24.02 -1.30
N CYS A 108 17.05 -23.07 -1.53
CA CYS A 108 16.63 -21.68 -1.60
C CYS A 108 15.82 -21.40 -2.87
N LEU A 109 14.76 -20.62 -2.70
CA LEU A 109 13.87 -20.17 -3.77
C LEU A 109 14.31 -18.82 -4.33
N ASP A 110 14.66 -17.88 -3.45
CA ASP A 110 14.85 -16.46 -3.76
C ASP A 110 16.09 -15.86 -3.07
N CYS A 111 17.07 -16.70 -2.72
CA CYS A 111 18.23 -16.22 -2.01
C CYS A 111 19.00 -15.18 -2.80
N SER A 112 19.55 -14.20 -2.07
CA SER A 112 20.50 -13.19 -2.55
C SER A 112 21.72 -13.77 -3.28
N SER A 113 22.00 -15.06 -3.13
CA SER A 113 22.88 -15.81 -4.00
C SER A 113 22.20 -17.12 -4.37
N SER A 114 22.30 -17.52 -5.63
CA SER A 114 21.72 -18.78 -6.07
C SER A 114 22.38 -19.99 -5.38
N GLU A 115 21.66 -21.12 -5.39
CA GLU A 115 22.13 -22.44 -4.93
C GLU A 115 22.40 -22.57 -3.42
N GLN A 116 21.94 -21.62 -2.59
CA GLN A 116 22.01 -21.81 -1.14
C GLN A 116 21.04 -22.87 -0.66
N LYS A 117 21.44 -23.54 0.42
CA LYS A 117 20.70 -24.62 1.05
C LYS A 117 20.83 -24.51 2.56
N ILE A 118 19.84 -25.07 3.27
CA ILE A 118 19.91 -25.33 4.71
C ILE A 118 19.96 -26.85 4.88
N TRP A 119 20.92 -27.39 5.60
CA TRP A 119 20.99 -28.84 5.82
C TRP A 119 21.47 -29.16 7.23
N LEU A 120 21.08 -30.35 7.69
CA LEU A 120 21.57 -30.89 8.95
C LEU A 120 23.00 -31.44 8.78
N ASN A 121 23.91 -31.04 9.66
CA ASN A 121 25.25 -31.60 9.78
C ASN A 121 25.56 -31.92 11.25
N GLY A 122 25.62 -33.21 11.57
CA GLY A 122 25.84 -33.66 12.94
C GLY A 122 24.66 -33.25 13.82
N ASN A 123 24.93 -32.45 14.84
CA ASN A 123 23.92 -31.97 15.78
C ASN A 123 23.57 -30.50 15.55
N GLY A 124 23.56 -30.01 14.32
CA GLY A 124 23.26 -28.61 14.03
C GLY A 124 23.03 -28.37 12.54
N TRP A 125 22.48 -27.22 12.23
CA TRP A 125 22.12 -26.81 10.88
C TRP A 125 23.19 -25.89 10.30
N VAL A 126 23.39 -26.02 8.99
CA VAL A 126 24.35 -25.25 8.23
C VAL A 126 23.63 -24.63 7.04
N ILE A 127 23.92 -23.36 6.77
CA ILE A 127 23.39 -22.63 5.61
C ILE A 127 24.54 -22.24 4.68
N GLY A 128 24.43 -22.59 3.40
CA GLY A 128 25.48 -22.37 2.40
C GLY A 128 25.24 -23.08 1.06
N SER A 129 26.23 -23.10 0.19
CA SER A 129 26.08 -23.61 -1.18
C SER A 129 26.32 -25.12 -1.36
N ALA A 130 26.84 -25.80 -0.32
CA ALA A 130 27.17 -27.23 -0.44
C ALA A 130 25.91 -28.11 -0.35
N GLY A 131 25.28 -28.16 0.83
CA GLY A 131 24.20 -29.10 1.12
C GLY A 131 24.69 -30.42 1.74
N CYS A 132 23.74 -31.18 2.27
CA CYS A 132 23.81 -32.61 2.63
C CYS A 132 25.08 -33.05 3.37
N GLY A 133 25.10 -32.85 4.69
CA GLY A 133 26.17 -33.30 5.59
C GLY A 133 27.50 -32.56 5.46
N SER A 134 27.62 -31.58 4.55
CA SER A 134 28.82 -30.76 4.40
C SER A 134 29.06 -29.86 5.61
N GLY A 135 30.31 -29.73 6.07
CA GLY A 135 30.70 -28.74 7.09
C GLY A 135 30.90 -27.34 6.52
N SER A 136 30.90 -27.22 5.19
CA SER A 136 31.19 -25.96 4.49
C SER A 136 29.91 -25.15 4.34
N GLY A 137 29.71 -24.19 5.24
CA GLY A 137 28.64 -23.20 5.19
C GLY A 137 29.12 -21.81 5.61
N GLY A 138 28.19 -20.87 5.67
CA GLY A 138 28.42 -19.51 6.14
C GLY A 138 27.67 -19.19 7.43
N ILE A 139 26.47 -19.75 7.62
CA ILE A 139 25.65 -19.56 8.83
C ILE A 139 25.46 -20.93 9.50
N PHE A 140 25.54 -20.94 10.82
CA PHE A 140 25.59 -22.14 11.65
C PHE A 140 24.67 -22.00 12.85
N SER A 141 23.87 -23.02 13.11
CA SER A 141 22.94 -23.01 14.23
C SER A 141 23.61 -23.38 15.55
N PRO A 142 22.95 -23.10 16.69
CA PRO A 142 23.18 -23.82 17.94
C PRO A 142 23.00 -25.34 17.77
N SER A 143 23.41 -26.10 18.78
CA SER A 143 23.22 -27.55 18.75
C SER A 143 21.73 -27.92 18.72
N ASP A 144 21.33 -28.68 17.72
CA ASP A 144 20.04 -29.32 17.54
C ASP A 144 20.22 -30.83 17.27
N PRO A 145 20.32 -31.66 18.32
CA PRO A 145 20.39 -33.12 18.16
C PRO A 145 19.09 -33.74 17.64
N GLY A 146 17.98 -33.00 17.68
CA GLY A 146 16.66 -33.46 17.24
C GLY A 146 16.44 -33.30 15.74
N GLY A 147 17.21 -32.41 15.09
CA GLY A 147 17.01 -32.08 13.68
C GLY A 147 15.62 -31.48 13.43
N ASP A 148 15.10 -30.74 14.41
CA ASP A 148 13.83 -30.05 14.37
C ASP A 148 14.10 -28.55 14.32
N LEU A 149 14.20 -28.03 13.09
CA LEU A 149 14.51 -26.62 12.84
C LEU A 149 13.44 -25.68 13.42
N ALA A 150 12.17 -26.12 13.49
CA ALA A 150 11.07 -25.34 14.05
C ALA A 150 11.21 -25.15 15.57
N ALA A 151 11.74 -26.17 16.25
CA ALA A 151 11.96 -26.15 17.69
C ALA A 151 13.28 -25.49 18.11
N LEU A 152 14.11 -25.10 17.14
CA LEU A 152 15.45 -24.58 17.41
C LEU A 152 15.40 -23.15 17.94
N SER A 153 15.98 -22.97 19.13
CA SER A 153 16.09 -21.67 19.80
C SER A 153 17.54 -21.38 20.22
N GLY A 154 17.98 -20.13 20.07
CA GLY A 154 19.30 -19.67 20.49
C GLY A 154 19.99 -18.85 19.40
N ASP A 155 21.15 -18.29 19.74
CA ASP A 155 21.89 -17.41 18.84
C ASP A 155 22.62 -18.22 17.76
N TRP A 156 22.32 -17.90 16.49
CA TRP A 156 23.07 -18.41 15.37
C TRP A 156 24.45 -17.75 15.29
N SER A 157 25.35 -18.34 14.52
CA SER A 157 26.67 -17.79 14.25
C SER A 157 26.92 -17.74 12.75
N GLU A 158 27.74 -16.79 12.30
CA GLU A 158 28.12 -16.66 10.90
C GLU A 158 29.63 -16.53 10.72
N TRP A 159 30.11 -16.88 9.54
CA TRP A 159 31.51 -16.70 9.16
C TRP A 159 31.77 -15.25 8.75
N ASP A 160 32.69 -14.55 9.41
CA ASP A 160 33.03 -13.15 9.10
C ASP A 160 34.12 -13.00 8.01
N GLY A 161 34.59 -14.12 7.45
CA GLY A 161 35.77 -14.17 6.56
C GLY A 161 37.02 -14.75 7.24
N SER A 162 37.05 -14.80 8.57
CA SER A 162 38.21 -15.22 9.37
C SER A 162 37.86 -16.18 10.52
N ALA A 163 36.69 -16.01 11.12
CA ALA A 163 36.19 -16.82 12.22
C ALA A 163 34.66 -16.92 12.17
N THR A 164 34.14 -17.93 12.87
CA THR A 164 32.70 -18.02 13.13
C THR A 164 32.38 -17.18 14.37
N VAL A 165 31.52 -16.18 14.20
CA VAL A 165 31.13 -15.22 15.24
C VAL A 165 29.64 -15.34 15.56
N PRO A 166 29.22 -15.27 16.83
CA PRO A 166 27.80 -15.24 17.20
C PRO A 166 27.12 -14.00 16.64
N ASN A 167 25.91 -14.16 16.13
CA ASN A 167 25.05 -13.07 15.71
C ASN A 167 23.58 -13.39 16.06
N SER A 168 23.09 -12.74 17.11
CA SER A 168 21.71 -12.86 17.59
C SER A 168 20.67 -12.19 16.69
N ALA A 169 21.11 -11.39 15.70
CA ALA A 169 20.20 -10.77 14.73
C ALA A 169 19.80 -11.74 13.62
N ILE A 170 20.52 -12.87 13.45
CA ILE A 170 20.15 -13.89 12.48
C ILE A 170 18.82 -14.51 12.89
N ALA A 171 17.82 -14.32 12.05
CA ALA A 171 16.50 -14.92 12.20
C ALA A 171 16.36 -16.08 11.21
N VAL A 172 15.90 -17.21 11.73
CA VAL A 172 15.50 -18.38 10.93
C VAL A 172 14.10 -18.75 11.36
N THR A 173 13.12 -18.45 10.51
CA THR A 173 11.69 -18.59 10.83
C THR A 173 11.04 -19.65 9.97
N CYS A 174 10.19 -20.48 10.58
CA CYS A 174 9.55 -21.61 9.93
C CYS A 174 8.08 -21.34 9.57
N ALA A 175 7.63 -21.89 8.45
CA ALA A 175 6.23 -21.87 8.02
C ALA A 175 5.81 -23.23 7.44
N VAL A 176 4.54 -23.62 7.65
CA VAL A 176 3.94 -24.91 7.22
C VAL A 176 3.14 -24.80 5.91
N SER A 177 3.17 -23.63 5.30
CA SER A 177 2.64 -23.33 3.97
C SER A 177 3.43 -22.13 3.45
N LEU A 178 3.45 -21.92 2.13
CA LEU A 178 4.02 -20.70 1.57
C LEU A 178 3.35 -19.53 2.31
N PRO A 179 4.10 -18.70 3.06
CA PRO A 179 3.48 -17.70 3.91
C PRO A 179 2.63 -16.77 3.04
N PRO A 180 1.38 -16.47 3.41
CA PRO A 180 0.54 -15.54 2.64
C PRO A 180 1.13 -14.13 2.55
N THR A 181 2.18 -13.85 3.33
CA THR A 181 2.97 -12.62 3.31
C THR A 181 4.34 -12.75 2.61
N MET A 182 4.66 -13.91 1.99
CA MET A 182 5.97 -14.19 1.36
C MET A 182 5.90 -15.11 0.12
N ALA A 183 4.84 -15.03 -0.70
CA ALA A 183 5.21 -14.90 -2.11
C ALA A 183 5.98 -13.57 -2.16
N PRO A 184 7.19 -13.46 -2.75
CA PRO A 184 7.81 -12.15 -2.89
C PRO A 184 6.74 -11.30 -3.55
N VAL A 185 6.21 -10.33 -2.81
CA VAL A 185 5.28 -9.38 -3.39
C VAL A 185 6.15 -8.78 -4.49
N PRO A 186 5.86 -9.01 -5.78
CA PRO A 186 6.67 -8.38 -6.81
C PRO A 186 6.61 -6.90 -6.44
N CYS A 187 7.79 -6.30 -6.19
CA CYS A 187 7.87 -4.89 -5.92
C CYS A 187 7.66 -4.23 -7.29
N ASP A 188 6.42 -4.28 -7.77
CA ASP A 188 5.98 -3.61 -8.99
C ASP A 188 5.97 -2.10 -8.70
N TRP A 189 5.72 -1.74 -7.44
CA TRP A 189 5.76 -0.38 -6.95
C TRP A 189 6.47 -0.31 -5.59
N ALA A 190 7.22 0.77 -5.37
CA ALA A 190 7.92 1.05 -4.12
C ALA A 190 7.57 2.47 -3.63
N ARG A 191 7.26 2.61 -2.34
CA ARG A 191 7.04 3.89 -1.68
C ARG A 191 8.21 4.22 -0.77
N VAL A 192 8.85 5.36 -1.01
CA VAL A 192 9.98 5.84 -0.21
C VAL A 192 9.50 6.94 0.74
N SER A 193 9.85 6.83 2.02
CA SER A 193 9.55 7.87 3.01
C SER A 193 10.66 8.01 4.06
N GLY A 194 10.52 8.94 5.02
CA GLY A 194 11.34 8.98 6.25
C GLY A 194 12.73 9.62 6.15
N ALA A 195 13.25 9.89 4.95
CA ALA A 195 14.47 10.70 4.76
C ALA A 195 14.30 12.10 5.39
N ALA A 196 15.31 12.59 6.09
CA ALA A 196 15.25 13.88 6.80
C ALA A 196 15.93 15.02 6.02
N VAL A 197 16.91 14.69 5.19
CA VAL A 197 17.68 15.63 4.38
C VAL A 197 17.39 15.46 2.90
N GLN A 198 17.31 14.22 2.43
CA GLN A 198 17.06 13.85 1.05
C GLN A 198 15.56 13.66 0.78
N THR A 199 14.73 14.58 1.30
CA THR A 199 13.25 14.51 1.23
C THR A 199 12.71 14.54 -0.20
N SER A 200 13.52 14.99 -1.17
CA SER A 200 13.15 14.99 -2.59
C SER A 200 13.14 13.59 -3.23
N TYR A 201 13.60 12.56 -2.51
CA TYR A 201 13.50 11.16 -2.90
C TYR A 201 12.28 10.47 -2.29
N HIS A 202 11.51 11.15 -1.42
CA HIS A 202 10.19 10.65 -1.03
C HIS A 202 9.28 10.60 -2.24
N GLY A 203 8.47 9.55 -2.34
CA GLY A 203 7.55 9.38 -3.47
C GLY A 203 7.33 7.92 -3.83
N PHE A 204 6.62 7.74 -4.94
CA PHE A 204 6.27 6.44 -5.49
C PHE A 204 7.11 6.13 -6.72
N TYR A 205 7.57 4.90 -6.78
CA TYR A 205 8.46 4.40 -7.82
C TYR A 205 7.85 3.15 -8.44
N GLU A 206 7.86 3.06 -9.77
CA GLU A 206 7.38 1.90 -10.53
C GLU A 206 8.55 1.07 -11.02
N ALA A 207 8.45 -0.26 -10.91
CA ALA A 207 9.35 -1.19 -11.57
C ALA A 207 9.24 -1.01 -13.08
N THR A 208 10.22 -0.34 -13.67
CA THR A 208 10.25 -0.03 -15.11
C THR A 208 11.06 -1.04 -15.91
N GLY A 209 11.42 -2.15 -15.26
CA GLY A 209 12.14 -3.28 -15.82
C GLY A 209 13.46 -3.51 -15.11
N THR A 210 14.46 -3.90 -15.89
CA THR A 210 15.80 -4.17 -15.39
C THR A 210 16.82 -3.26 -16.04
N CYS A 211 17.89 -2.98 -15.31
CA CYS A 211 19.09 -2.34 -15.82
C CYS A 211 19.56 -2.96 -17.14
N THR A 212 19.70 -2.13 -18.18
CA THR A 212 19.95 -2.52 -19.58
C THR A 212 21.11 -3.50 -19.76
N ASP A 213 22.12 -3.41 -18.90
CA ASP A 213 23.36 -4.20 -18.99
C ASP A 213 23.60 -5.19 -17.82
N SER A 214 22.79 -5.15 -16.75
CA SER A 214 23.02 -5.96 -15.53
C SER A 214 21.82 -6.78 -15.07
N SER A 215 20.67 -6.72 -15.74
CA SER A 215 19.42 -7.41 -15.35
C SER A 215 18.94 -7.10 -13.91
N GLN A 216 19.55 -6.13 -13.25
CA GLN A 216 19.21 -5.72 -11.89
C GLN A 216 17.89 -4.94 -11.86
N PRO A 217 17.12 -5.05 -10.78
CA PRO A 217 15.85 -4.36 -10.65
C PRO A 217 16.02 -2.83 -10.68
N TYR A 218 15.11 -2.18 -11.40
CA TYR A 218 15.16 -0.75 -11.69
C TYR A 218 13.78 -0.10 -11.58
N PHE A 219 13.72 1.00 -10.84
CA PHE A 219 12.48 1.72 -10.58
C PHE A 219 12.59 3.19 -10.96
N SER A 220 11.50 3.72 -11.52
CA SER A 220 11.39 5.12 -11.91
C SER A 220 10.38 5.83 -11.05
N CYS A 221 10.74 7.01 -10.52
CA CYS A 221 9.82 7.81 -9.72
C CYS A 221 8.70 8.41 -10.58
N LEU A 222 7.48 8.38 -10.05
CA LEU A 222 6.26 8.80 -10.75
C LEU A 222 5.83 10.21 -10.38
N ASP A 223 6.07 10.60 -9.13
CA ASP A 223 5.59 11.84 -8.53
C ASP A 223 6.72 12.78 -8.10
N CYS A 224 7.97 12.43 -8.42
CA CYS A 224 9.12 13.28 -8.20
C CYS A 224 9.15 14.46 -9.19
N GLY A 225 9.36 15.68 -8.70
CA GLY A 225 9.55 16.88 -9.55
C GLY A 225 10.83 16.90 -10.41
N SER A 226 11.59 15.81 -10.44
CA SER A 226 12.79 15.59 -11.24
C SER A 226 13.00 14.09 -11.45
N THR A 227 13.77 13.69 -12.47
CA THR A 227 14.10 12.27 -12.70
C THR A 227 14.86 11.72 -11.50
N LYS A 228 14.30 10.66 -10.91
CA LYS A 228 14.77 9.99 -9.70
C LYS A 228 14.46 8.52 -9.86
N HIS A 229 15.38 7.68 -9.42
CA HIS A 229 15.32 6.25 -9.63
C HIS A 229 15.80 5.51 -8.39
N ILE A 230 15.31 4.28 -8.25
CA ILE A 230 15.84 3.28 -7.31
C ILE A 230 16.44 2.18 -8.17
N TRP A 231 17.69 1.81 -7.91
CA TRP A 231 18.33 0.71 -8.63
C TRP A 231 19.22 -0.09 -7.69
N TYR A 232 19.31 -1.37 -7.98
CA TYR A 232 20.32 -2.22 -7.39
C TYR A 232 21.60 -2.11 -8.21
N HIS A 233 22.74 -1.94 -7.54
CA HIS A 233 24.04 -1.82 -8.16
C HIS A 233 24.88 -3.06 -7.86
N ASP A 234 25.71 -3.48 -8.81
CA ASP A 234 26.66 -4.61 -8.73
C ASP A 234 27.60 -4.63 -7.51
N TYR A 235 27.68 -3.53 -6.75
CA TYR A 235 28.48 -3.47 -5.53
C TYR A 235 27.72 -3.98 -4.29
N GLY A 236 26.47 -4.43 -4.43
CA GLY A 236 25.63 -4.89 -3.32
C GLY A 236 24.93 -3.74 -2.59
N TYR A 237 24.53 -2.72 -3.35
CA TYR A 237 23.85 -1.54 -2.81
C TYR A 237 22.56 -1.29 -3.55
N TRP A 238 21.54 -0.90 -2.81
CA TRP A 238 20.46 -0.11 -3.38
C TRP A 238 20.84 1.36 -3.34
N PHE A 239 20.60 2.05 -4.44
CA PHE A 239 20.80 3.49 -4.56
C PHE A 239 19.51 4.18 -4.94
N MET A 240 19.31 5.37 -4.39
CA MET A 240 18.31 6.33 -4.87
C MET A 240 19.02 7.58 -5.35
N GLY A 241 18.79 7.95 -6.61
CA GLY A 241 19.56 8.99 -7.27
C GLY A 241 18.92 9.53 -8.55
N PRO A 242 19.51 10.56 -9.17
CA PRO A 242 19.08 11.07 -10.47
C PRO A 242 19.40 10.12 -11.64
N ASP A 243 20.19 9.08 -11.39
CA ASP A 243 20.56 8.03 -12.36
C ASP A 243 21.17 8.56 -13.68
N ALA A 244 22.15 9.46 -13.57
CA ALA A 244 22.69 10.16 -14.74
C ALA A 244 23.33 9.23 -15.80
N ASP A 245 23.71 8.00 -15.40
CA ASP A 245 24.43 7.04 -16.23
C ASP A 245 23.75 5.65 -16.29
N GLY A 246 22.50 5.53 -15.83
CA GLY A 246 21.87 4.22 -15.60
C GLY A 246 22.44 3.50 -14.37
N CYS A 247 22.08 2.24 -14.19
CA CYS A 247 22.36 1.47 -12.96
C CYS A 247 23.84 1.29 -12.55
N ALA A 248 24.79 1.66 -13.43
CA ALA A 248 26.21 1.72 -13.11
C ALA A 248 26.59 3.02 -12.36
N SER A 249 25.66 3.96 -12.21
CA SER A 249 25.92 5.21 -11.50
C SER A 249 26.04 4.94 -10.01
N THR A 250 27.01 5.58 -9.37
CA THR A 250 27.09 5.70 -7.90
C THR A 250 26.60 7.07 -7.42
N SER A 251 26.01 7.86 -8.32
CA SER A 251 25.49 9.19 -8.02
C SER A 251 24.14 9.06 -7.32
N SER A 252 24.17 8.97 -6.00
CA SER A 252 23.00 8.73 -5.15
C SER A 252 22.90 9.74 -4.01
N GLY A 253 21.67 9.99 -3.58
CA GLY A 253 21.35 10.74 -2.36
C GLY A 253 21.04 9.82 -1.18
N ILE A 254 20.50 8.63 -1.45
CA ILE A 254 20.15 7.62 -0.43
C ILE A 254 20.76 6.28 -0.87
N SER A 255 21.25 5.50 0.10
CA SER A 255 21.79 4.16 -0.17
C SER A 255 21.67 3.22 1.02
N ILE A 256 21.65 1.93 0.76
CA ILE A 256 21.79 0.88 1.78
C ILE A 256 22.56 -0.30 1.20
N VAL A 257 23.35 -0.97 2.05
CA VAL A 257 24.02 -2.23 1.71
C VAL A 257 23.08 -3.36 2.08
N THR A 258 22.62 -4.12 1.10
CA THR A 258 21.69 -5.23 1.30
C THR A 258 21.66 -6.08 0.03
N ASN A 259 20.83 -7.12 0.02
CA ASN A 259 20.56 -7.98 -1.14
C ASN A 259 19.81 -7.27 -2.27
N GLU A 260 19.65 -7.98 -3.38
CA GLU A 260 19.02 -7.47 -4.61
C GLU A 260 17.49 -7.46 -4.56
N ASP A 261 16.88 -7.88 -3.45
CA ASP A 261 15.43 -7.98 -3.32
C ASP A 261 14.89 -6.82 -2.49
N LEU A 262 14.23 -5.86 -3.16
CA LEU A 262 13.76 -4.61 -2.55
C LEU A 262 12.76 -4.83 -1.38
N PRO A 263 11.78 -5.77 -1.49
CA PRO A 263 10.89 -6.15 -0.38
C PRO A 263 11.60 -6.67 0.87
N ASP A 264 12.73 -7.35 0.69
CA ASP A 264 13.50 -7.98 1.77
C ASP A 264 14.58 -7.07 2.35
N VAL A 265 14.65 -5.82 1.89
CA VAL A 265 15.59 -4.82 2.41
C VAL A 265 15.30 -4.56 3.88
N SER A 266 16.27 -4.93 4.71
CA SER A 266 16.24 -4.71 6.14
C SER A 266 17.51 -3.99 6.61
N GLY A 267 17.38 -3.14 7.63
CA GLY A 267 18.46 -2.33 8.17
C GLY A 267 18.29 -0.83 7.93
N ASP A 268 19.29 -0.06 8.35
CA ASP A 268 19.23 1.39 8.30
C ASP A 268 19.78 1.93 6.98
N TRP A 269 18.97 2.71 6.27
CA TRP A 269 19.42 3.44 5.09
C TRP A 269 20.37 4.56 5.50
N SER A 270 21.19 5.00 4.56
CA SER A 270 22.04 6.18 4.70
C SER A 270 21.62 7.26 3.72
N GLU A 271 21.57 8.51 4.16
CA GLU A 271 21.31 9.67 3.30
C GLU A 271 22.47 10.67 3.29
N TRP A 272 22.73 11.25 2.12
CA TRP A 272 23.77 12.24 1.93
C TRP A 272 23.33 13.60 2.47
N THR A 273 24.06 14.14 3.45
CA THR A 273 23.72 15.41 4.10
C THR A 273 24.18 16.66 3.33
N GLY A 274 24.83 16.48 2.18
CA GLY A 274 25.56 17.54 1.48
C GLY A 274 27.06 17.54 1.78
N SER A 275 27.50 16.92 2.88
CA SER A 275 28.93 16.82 3.25
C SER A 275 29.37 15.44 3.72
N ALA A 276 28.47 14.61 4.24
CA ALA A 276 28.75 13.24 4.66
C ALA A 276 27.49 12.36 4.56
N TRP A 277 27.68 11.04 4.50
CA TRP A 277 26.61 10.07 4.64
C TRP A 277 26.22 9.92 6.12
N SER A 278 24.92 9.95 6.39
CA SER A 278 24.36 9.74 7.73
C SER A 278 23.38 8.59 7.69
N VAL A 279 23.51 7.67 8.64
CA VAL A 279 22.55 6.59 8.88
C VAL A 279 21.22 7.21 9.34
N ASN A 280 20.12 6.74 8.79
CA ASN A 280 18.75 7.15 9.11
C ASN A 280 17.82 5.92 9.05
N SER A 281 17.49 5.40 10.22
CA SER A 281 16.59 4.26 10.41
C SER A 281 15.11 4.59 10.18
N ALA A 282 14.76 5.87 10.00
CA ALA A 282 13.38 6.26 9.69
C ALA A 282 13.05 6.11 8.20
N ILE A 283 14.06 6.00 7.33
CA ILE A 283 13.84 5.79 5.90
C ILE A 283 13.24 4.41 5.69
N THR A 284 12.10 4.36 5.00
CA THR A 284 11.43 3.11 4.65
C THR A 284 11.22 3.00 3.15
N VAL A 285 11.27 1.77 2.65
CA VAL A 285 10.83 1.39 1.31
C VAL A 285 9.76 0.33 1.47
N GLU A 286 8.52 0.69 1.15
CA GLU A 286 7.37 -0.19 1.23
C GLU A 286 7.03 -0.69 -0.18
N CYS A 287 6.98 -2.01 -0.38
CA CYS A 287 6.72 -2.63 -1.68
C CYS A 287 5.25 -3.01 -1.85
N TYR A 288 4.71 -2.81 -3.05
CA TYR A 288 3.33 -3.13 -3.42
C TYR A 288 3.28 -3.86 -4.77
N ALA A 289 2.38 -4.84 -4.88
CA ALA A 289 2.09 -5.53 -6.14
C ALA A 289 1.30 -4.64 -7.10
N ALA A 290 1.35 -4.94 -8.40
CA ALA A 290 0.67 -4.17 -9.44
C ALA A 290 -0.84 -3.98 -9.22
N ALA A 291 -1.51 -4.94 -8.56
CA ALA A 291 -2.95 -4.86 -8.27
C ALA A 291 -3.28 -3.92 -7.09
N GLY A 292 -2.30 -3.53 -6.28
CA GLY A 292 -2.50 -2.71 -5.08
C GLY A 292 -2.35 -1.21 -5.30
N CYS A 293 -2.04 -0.73 -6.50
CA CYS A 293 -1.78 0.70 -6.74
C CYS A 293 -2.70 1.26 -7.84
N GLN A 294 -3.45 2.32 -7.52
CA GLN A 294 -4.30 3.02 -8.49
C GLN A 294 -3.87 4.49 -8.65
N GLN A 295 -4.16 5.05 -9.83
CA GLN A 295 -3.91 6.46 -10.13
C GLN A 295 -5.03 7.31 -9.54
N VAL A 296 -4.71 8.24 -8.64
CA VAL A 296 -5.70 9.17 -8.08
C VAL A 296 -5.97 10.31 -9.07
N PRO A 297 -7.22 10.52 -9.55
CA PRO A 297 -7.54 11.62 -10.44
C PRO A 297 -7.58 12.96 -9.69
N GLY A 298 -6.71 13.92 -10.05
CA GLY A 298 -6.79 15.28 -9.53
C GLY A 298 -5.44 15.99 -9.38
N THR A 299 -5.06 16.74 -10.43
CA THR A 299 -3.89 17.65 -10.52
C THR A 299 -2.54 17.06 -10.09
N THR A 300 -1.71 16.76 -11.10
CA THR A 300 -0.50 15.90 -11.09
C THR A 300 -0.85 14.45 -10.77
N ALA A 301 -0.70 13.56 -11.75
CA ALA A 301 -0.94 12.13 -11.58
C ALA A 301 -0.10 11.60 -10.41
N LYS A 302 -0.74 11.38 -9.25
CA LYS A 302 -0.13 10.75 -8.09
C LYS A 302 -0.74 9.36 -7.97
N TYR A 303 0.12 8.36 -7.85
CA TYR A 303 -0.30 6.98 -7.58
C TYR A 303 -0.43 6.82 -6.07
N LYS A 304 -1.50 6.16 -5.61
CA LYS A 304 -1.68 5.73 -4.21
C LYS A 304 -1.69 4.21 -4.22
N CYS A 305 -0.91 3.62 -3.34
CA CYS A 305 -0.85 2.18 -3.15
C CYS A 305 -1.55 1.81 -1.84
N PHE A 306 -2.36 0.77 -1.91
CA PHE A 306 -3.23 0.26 -0.87
C PHE A 306 -2.74 -1.14 -0.49
N ASP A 307 -2.66 -1.40 0.81
CA ASP A 307 -2.34 -2.73 1.31
C ASP A 307 -3.64 -3.53 1.42
N CYS A 308 -3.91 -4.32 0.38
CA CYS A 308 -5.05 -5.22 0.34
C CYS A 308 -4.73 -6.64 0.80
N GLY A 309 -3.56 -6.90 1.40
CA GLY A 309 -3.20 -8.25 1.86
C GLY A 309 -4.17 -8.83 2.90
N GLY A 310 -4.93 -7.97 3.59
CA GLY A 310 -5.99 -8.36 4.52
C GLY A 310 -7.37 -8.61 3.89
N ALA A 311 -7.55 -8.31 2.60
CA ALA A 311 -8.81 -8.50 1.91
C ALA A 311 -9.10 -10.00 1.72
N SER A 312 -10.33 -10.42 2.01
CA SER A 312 -10.71 -11.82 1.86
C SER A 312 -10.96 -12.24 0.41
N ASP A 313 -11.15 -11.27 -0.50
CA ASP A 313 -11.29 -11.51 -1.94
C ASP A 313 -10.33 -10.63 -2.75
N LEU A 314 -9.06 -11.00 -2.75
CA LEU A 314 -8.00 -10.31 -3.50
C LEU A 314 -8.26 -10.22 -5.00
N ALA A 315 -9.15 -11.05 -5.57
CA ALA A 315 -9.40 -11.07 -7.00
C ALA A 315 -10.35 -9.95 -7.47
N SER A 316 -11.12 -9.35 -6.55
CA SER A 316 -12.02 -8.24 -6.84
C SER A 316 -11.52 -6.89 -6.31
N VAL A 317 -10.28 -6.84 -5.81
CA VAL A 317 -9.58 -5.59 -5.49
C VAL A 317 -9.31 -4.81 -6.78
N GLY A 318 -9.74 -3.55 -6.84
CA GLY A 318 -9.51 -2.67 -7.98
C GLY A 318 -10.33 -3.02 -9.23
N ASP A 319 -11.40 -3.79 -9.07
CA ASP A 319 -12.24 -4.28 -10.15
C ASP A 319 -13.28 -3.24 -10.63
N GLY A 320 -13.41 -2.11 -9.91
CA GLY A 320 -14.36 -1.02 -10.16
C GLY A 320 -15.72 -1.21 -9.48
N HIS A 321 -15.87 -2.20 -8.59
CA HIS A 321 -17.07 -2.45 -7.80
C HIS A 321 -16.79 -2.33 -6.30
N CYS A 322 -17.70 -1.70 -5.56
CA CYS A 322 -17.58 -1.63 -4.11
C CYS A 322 -17.97 -2.96 -3.44
N ASP A 323 -16.96 -3.76 -3.08
CA ASP A 323 -17.10 -4.98 -2.29
C ASP A 323 -16.90 -4.71 -0.80
N ALA A 324 -17.86 -5.13 0.03
CA ALA A 324 -17.77 -4.98 1.48
C ALA A 324 -16.59 -5.77 2.07
N GLU A 325 -16.22 -6.88 1.43
CA GLU A 325 -15.11 -7.76 1.79
C GLU A 325 -13.72 -7.12 1.58
N ASN A 326 -13.64 -6.10 0.71
CA ASN A 326 -12.41 -5.38 0.39
C ASN A 326 -12.40 -3.96 0.99
N ASN A 327 -13.54 -3.46 1.48
CA ASN A 327 -13.68 -2.18 2.18
C ASN A 327 -13.27 -2.26 3.67
N VAL A 328 -12.06 -2.74 3.92
CA VAL A 328 -11.51 -3.01 5.27
C VAL A 328 -10.12 -2.41 5.43
N ASP A 329 -9.68 -2.12 6.64
CA ASP A 329 -8.29 -1.70 6.93
C ASP A 329 -7.33 -2.88 6.64
N PRO A 330 -6.22 -2.69 5.90
CA PRO A 330 -5.70 -1.46 5.29
C PRO A 330 -6.03 -1.27 3.79
N CYS A 331 -7.00 -2.03 3.26
CA CYS A 331 -7.39 -2.08 1.85
C CYS A 331 -8.33 -0.96 1.37
N TYR A 332 -8.88 -0.14 2.28
CA TYR A 332 -10.08 0.68 2.08
C TYR A 332 -10.33 1.26 0.68
N ASP A 333 -9.39 1.97 0.04
CA ASP A 333 -9.62 2.47 -1.32
C ASP A 333 -8.62 1.97 -2.36
N GLY A 334 -8.11 0.75 -2.12
CA GLY A 334 -7.80 -0.23 -3.16
C GLY A 334 -8.93 -1.24 -3.37
N GLY A 335 -10.08 -1.07 -2.69
CA GLY A 335 -11.31 -1.85 -2.86
C GLY A 335 -12.50 -1.01 -3.30
N ASP A 336 -12.28 -0.06 -4.24
CA ASP A 336 -13.22 0.72 -5.08
C ASP A 336 -14.47 1.36 -4.44
N CYS A 337 -14.59 1.31 -3.12
CA CYS A 337 -15.75 1.83 -2.39
C CYS A 337 -15.77 3.35 -2.24
N CYS A 338 -14.68 4.03 -2.57
CA CYS A 338 -14.58 5.49 -2.56
C CYS A 338 -14.65 6.04 -3.99
N GLU A 339 -15.64 6.90 -4.25
CA GLU A 339 -15.88 7.50 -5.57
C GLU A 339 -14.66 8.26 -6.12
N THR A 340 -13.87 8.86 -5.23
CA THR A 340 -12.74 9.72 -5.59
C THR A 340 -11.52 9.00 -6.08
N THR A 341 -11.41 7.73 -5.73
CA THR A 341 -10.26 6.88 -6.01
C THR A 341 -10.63 5.64 -6.82
N CYS A 342 -11.93 5.36 -7.00
CA CYS A 342 -12.42 4.33 -7.90
C CYS A 342 -11.95 4.59 -9.35
N VAL A 343 -11.38 3.55 -9.96
CA VAL A 343 -11.00 3.53 -11.38
C VAL A 343 -11.77 2.40 -12.07
N ASP A 344 -12.33 2.69 -13.26
CA ASP A 344 -13.02 1.66 -14.05
C ASP A 344 -12.08 0.47 -14.32
N GLY A 345 -12.52 -0.74 -13.94
CA GLY A 345 -11.79 -2.00 -14.07
C GLY A 345 -12.56 -3.02 -14.91
N THR A 346 -12.82 -4.20 -14.34
CA THR A 346 -13.74 -5.20 -14.91
C THR A 346 -15.20 -4.76 -14.83
N SER A 347 -15.48 -3.88 -13.88
CA SER A 347 -16.73 -3.19 -13.62
C SER A 347 -16.55 -1.69 -13.86
N THR A 348 -17.64 -1.00 -14.20
CA THR A 348 -17.67 0.47 -14.23
C THR A 348 -17.94 0.98 -12.82
N CYS A 349 -17.15 1.96 -12.37
CA CYS A 349 -17.29 2.58 -11.06
C CYS A 349 -18.75 2.94 -10.76
N GLY A 350 -19.23 2.50 -9.61
CA GLY A 350 -20.57 2.79 -9.14
C GLY A 350 -20.94 2.02 -7.88
N ASN A 351 -21.93 2.57 -7.15
CA ASN A 351 -22.35 2.13 -5.82
C ASN A 351 -21.21 2.28 -4.80
N TYR A 352 -21.20 3.36 -4.03
CA TYR A 352 -20.07 3.72 -3.15
C TYR A 352 -20.46 3.60 -1.68
N ASP A 353 -19.52 3.15 -0.84
CA ASP A 353 -19.65 3.06 0.62
C ASP A 353 -18.29 3.35 1.26
N CYS A 354 -17.79 4.57 1.05
CA CYS A 354 -16.41 4.92 1.37
C CYS A 354 -16.13 4.82 2.87
N ALA A 355 -15.30 3.86 3.27
CA ALA A 355 -14.80 3.72 4.64
C ALA A 355 -13.34 4.18 4.80
N ASP A 356 -12.65 4.55 3.71
CA ASP A 356 -11.27 5.08 3.78
C ASP A 356 -11.25 6.42 4.53
N PRO A 357 -10.60 6.50 5.71
CA PRO A 357 -10.45 7.76 6.44
C PRO A 357 -9.54 8.77 5.73
N ASP A 358 -8.71 8.31 4.79
CA ASP A 358 -7.75 9.11 4.03
C ASP A 358 -8.23 9.43 2.60
N ALA A 359 -9.46 9.06 2.24
CA ALA A 359 -9.97 9.30 0.90
C ALA A 359 -10.02 10.81 0.64
N PRO A 360 -9.53 11.26 -0.53
CA PRO A 360 -9.73 12.65 -0.90
C PRO A 360 -11.23 12.94 -0.93
N PRO A 361 -11.67 14.11 -0.42
CA PRO A 361 -13.08 14.45 -0.39
C PRO A 361 -13.65 14.34 -1.80
N VAL A 362 -14.85 13.73 -1.91
CA VAL A 362 -15.64 13.69 -3.16
C VAL A 362 -15.56 15.05 -3.82
N PRO A 363 -15.14 15.16 -5.10
CA PRO A 363 -15.10 16.43 -5.79
C PRO A 363 -16.46 17.09 -5.67
N ASP A 364 -16.55 18.08 -4.78
CA ASP A 364 -17.80 18.77 -4.50
C ASP A 364 -18.25 19.42 -5.82
N PRO A 365 -19.42 19.03 -6.37
CA PRO A 365 -19.89 19.55 -7.65
C PRO A 365 -20.09 21.08 -7.62
N TYR A 366 -20.17 21.67 -6.43
CA TYR A 366 -20.30 23.10 -6.18
C TYR A 366 -19.00 23.77 -5.71
N TYR A 367 -17.87 23.04 -5.68
CA TYR A 367 -16.57 23.62 -5.28
C TYR A 367 -16.21 24.84 -6.12
N ALA A 368 -16.50 24.82 -7.42
CA ALA A 368 -16.21 25.95 -8.31
C ALA A 368 -16.91 27.25 -7.88
N ASP A 369 -18.10 27.15 -7.28
CA ASP A 369 -18.85 28.29 -6.76
C ASP A 369 -18.27 28.77 -5.41
N ALA A 370 -17.64 27.86 -4.64
CA ALA A 370 -17.00 28.14 -3.36
C ALA A 370 -15.52 28.58 -3.46
N ALA A 371 -14.86 28.27 -4.58
CA ALA A 371 -13.41 28.42 -4.76
C ALA A 371 -12.91 29.83 -4.41
N TRP A 372 -13.68 30.87 -4.74
CA TRP A 372 -13.26 32.25 -4.53
C TRP A 372 -12.95 32.59 -3.06
N TYR A 373 -13.72 32.07 -2.10
CA TYR A 373 -13.48 32.36 -0.67
C TYR A 373 -12.48 31.38 -0.07
N LEU A 374 -12.46 30.13 -0.53
CA LEU A 374 -11.50 29.10 -0.10
C LEU A 374 -10.07 29.47 -0.50
N GLU A 375 -9.88 29.96 -1.72
CA GLU A 375 -8.59 30.46 -2.20
C GLU A 375 -8.17 31.74 -1.44
N ALA A 376 -9.10 32.66 -1.16
CA ALA A 376 -8.80 33.90 -0.46
C ALA A 376 -8.25 33.66 0.97
N ILE A 377 -8.68 32.57 1.62
CA ILE A 377 -8.18 32.16 2.95
C ILE A 377 -7.04 31.13 2.87
N ARG A 378 -6.59 30.76 1.66
CA ARG A 378 -5.56 29.75 1.42
C ARG A 378 -5.89 28.38 2.04
N ALA A 379 -7.16 28.00 1.99
CA ALA A 379 -7.61 26.69 2.45
C ALA A 379 -6.96 25.53 1.64
N PRO A 380 -6.84 25.60 0.30
CA PRO A 380 -6.21 24.53 -0.48
C PRO A 380 -4.78 24.22 -0.06
N GLU A 381 -3.99 25.21 0.32
CA GLU A 381 -2.62 24.97 0.78
C GLU A 381 -2.54 24.36 2.19
N ALA A 382 -3.52 24.66 3.06
CA ALA A 382 -3.64 24.00 4.35
C ALA A 382 -3.99 22.51 4.16
N TRP A 383 -4.95 22.22 3.28
CA TRP A 383 -5.34 20.84 2.94
C TRP A 383 -4.20 20.06 2.28
N ALA A 384 -3.48 20.67 1.33
CA ALA A 384 -2.31 20.07 0.70
C ALA A 384 -1.17 19.78 1.69
N ALA A 385 -1.13 20.48 2.82
CA ALA A 385 -0.21 20.23 3.93
C ALA A 385 -0.76 19.24 4.98
N GLY A 386 -1.91 18.59 4.71
CA GLY A 386 -2.54 17.59 5.56
C GLY A 386 -3.44 18.14 6.67
N TYR A 387 -3.75 19.44 6.68
CA TYR A 387 -4.62 20.05 7.69
C TYR A 387 -6.05 20.20 7.17
N ASN A 388 -6.90 19.21 7.42
CA ASN A 388 -8.30 19.17 6.97
C ASN A 388 -9.35 19.35 8.08
N GLY A 389 -8.92 19.56 9.33
CA GLY A 389 -9.81 19.72 10.48
C GLY A 389 -10.17 18.42 11.21
N SER A 390 -9.63 17.27 10.79
CA SER A 390 -9.80 16.01 11.51
C SER A 390 -9.47 16.13 13.00
N GLY A 391 -10.38 15.63 13.85
CA GLY A 391 -10.27 15.71 15.31
C GLY A 391 -10.63 17.06 15.93
N VAL A 392 -11.07 18.05 15.15
CA VAL A 392 -11.58 19.34 15.65
C VAL A 392 -13.10 19.28 15.83
N GLN A 393 -13.57 19.73 16.99
CA GLN A 393 -15.00 19.92 17.24
C GLN A 393 -15.39 21.38 17.06
N ILE A 394 -16.43 21.63 16.27
CA ILE A 394 -16.97 22.97 15.97
C ILE A 394 -18.39 23.04 16.54
N LEU A 395 -18.66 24.07 17.35
CA LEU A 395 -20.00 24.37 17.84
C LEU A 395 -20.62 25.48 16.99
N ILE A 396 -21.71 25.16 16.29
CA ILE A 396 -22.52 26.14 15.56
C ILE A 396 -23.62 26.65 16.48
N ASN A 397 -23.44 27.87 17.01
CA ASN A 397 -24.42 28.51 17.88
C ASN A 397 -25.28 29.50 17.08
N ASP A 398 -26.32 28.98 16.43
CA ASP A 398 -27.17 29.70 15.50
C ASP A 398 -28.65 29.26 15.65
N ASN A 399 -29.49 29.44 14.64
CA ASN A 399 -30.92 29.08 14.63
C ASN A 399 -31.22 27.59 14.36
N GLY A 400 -30.18 26.75 14.27
CA GLY A 400 -30.28 25.31 14.10
C GLY A 400 -29.61 24.81 12.81
N VAL A 401 -29.25 23.53 12.82
CA VAL A 401 -28.56 22.85 11.73
C VAL A 401 -29.41 21.65 11.29
N ASP A 402 -29.72 21.60 10.00
CA ASP A 402 -30.40 20.46 9.40
C ASP A 402 -29.45 19.26 9.34
N ASN A 403 -29.58 18.37 10.32
CA ASN A 403 -28.80 17.14 10.40
C ASN A 403 -29.25 16.05 9.40
N THR A 404 -30.28 16.32 8.58
CA THR A 404 -30.74 15.42 7.52
C THR A 404 -30.12 15.76 6.16
N HIS A 405 -29.42 16.89 6.05
CA HIS A 405 -28.66 17.25 4.85
C HIS A 405 -27.48 16.28 4.67
N PRO A 406 -27.23 15.72 3.46
CA PRO A 406 -26.18 14.74 3.22
C PRO A 406 -24.79 15.15 3.74
N ASP A 407 -24.33 16.37 3.44
CA ASP A 407 -23.04 16.90 3.92
C ASP A 407 -22.96 17.13 5.44
N LEU A 408 -24.10 17.22 6.12
CA LEU A 408 -24.19 17.54 7.55
C LEU A 408 -24.75 16.38 8.39
N ALA A 409 -24.96 15.21 7.78
CA ALA A 409 -25.38 14.00 8.48
C ALA A 409 -24.36 13.53 9.54
N LYS A 410 -23.13 14.08 9.49
CA LYS A 410 -22.04 13.90 10.47
C LYS A 410 -22.19 14.71 11.77
N LEU A 411 -23.30 15.43 11.96
CA LEU A 411 -23.54 16.21 13.18
C LEU A 411 -23.63 15.30 14.42
N ASP A 412 -22.84 15.61 15.45
CA ASP A 412 -22.91 14.91 16.74
C ASP A 412 -24.13 15.39 17.55
N LEU A 413 -25.26 14.69 17.36
CA LEU A 413 -26.51 14.99 18.06
C LEU A 413 -26.41 14.78 19.58
N ALA A 414 -25.57 13.85 20.04
CA ALA A 414 -25.45 13.53 21.46
C ALA A 414 -24.78 14.66 22.25
N ASN A 415 -23.85 15.38 21.62
CA ASN A 415 -23.16 16.53 22.18
C ASN A 415 -23.76 17.88 21.76
N SER A 416 -24.87 17.87 21.01
CA SER A 416 -25.60 19.07 20.61
C SER A 416 -26.57 19.55 21.70
N CYS A 417 -27.02 20.80 21.58
CA CYS A 417 -28.11 21.33 22.40
C CYS A 417 -29.40 20.53 22.17
N GLY A 418 -30.28 20.46 23.18
CA GLY A 418 -31.57 19.76 23.06
C GLY A 418 -32.52 20.35 21.99
N VAL A 419 -32.22 21.56 21.50
CA VAL A 419 -32.80 22.15 20.30
C VAL A 419 -31.65 22.38 19.33
N TYR A 420 -31.54 21.50 18.33
CA TYR A 420 -30.46 21.54 17.33
C TYR A 420 -31.00 21.71 15.91
N ALA A 421 -32.23 21.27 15.64
CA ALA A 421 -32.83 21.34 14.30
C ALA A 421 -33.26 22.77 13.95
N PRO A 422 -33.31 23.13 12.65
CA PRO A 422 -33.73 24.46 12.21
C PRO A 422 -35.12 24.80 12.73
N CYS A 423 -35.29 26.03 13.21
CA CYS A 423 -36.59 26.56 13.60
C CYS A 423 -37.15 27.53 12.55
N ALA A 424 -38.48 27.64 12.49
CA ALA A 424 -39.12 28.62 11.63
C ALA A 424 -38.92 30.04 12.17
N ASP A 425 -38.69 30.99 11.26
CA ASP A 425 -38.65 32.41 11.57
C ASP A 425 -40.04 32.96 11.94
N SER A 426 -40.12 34.27 12.20
CA SER A 426 -41.37 34.94 12.57
C SER A 426 -42.46 34.89 11.50
N ASP A 427 -42.11 34.61 10.24
CA ASP A 427 -43.02 34.49 9.10
C ASP A 427 -43.37 33.03 8.77
N GLY A 428 -42.86 32.07 9.57
CA GLY A 428 -43.12 30.64 9.40
C GLY A 428 -42.26 29.97 8.33
N VAL A 429 -41.22 30.66 7.83
CA VAL A 429 -40.25 30.10 6.89
C VAL A 429 -39.15 29.40 7.69
N MET A 430 -38.77 28.18 7.30
CA MET A 430 -37.64 27.49 7.94
C MET A 430 -36.36 28.28 7.68
N ASP A 431 -35.76 28.80 8.73
CA ASP A 431 -34.54 29.60 8.61
C ASP A 431 -33.34 28.65 8.43
N SER A 432 -32.53 28.90 7.40
CA SER A 432 -31.41 28.05 7.00
C SER A 432 -30.06 28.60 7.44
N HIS A 433 -30.01 29.75 8.12
CA HIS A 433 -28.74 30.43 8.43
C HIS A 433 -27.73 29.53 9.15
N GLY A 434 -28.14 28.82 10.21
CA GLY A 434 -27.28 27.90 10.94
C GLY A 434 -26.83 26.70 10.11
N THR A 435 -27.68 26.21 9.21
CA THR A 435 -27.34 25.14 8.27
C THR A 435 -26.29 25.60 7.26
N VAL A 436 -26.41 26.83 6.74
CA VAL A 436 -25.41 27.43 5.85
C VAL A 436 -24.10 27.71 6.60
N CYS A 437 -24.15 28.17 7.85
CA CYS A 437 -22.95 28.35 8.66
C CYS A 437 -22.24 27.02 8.91
N ALA A 438 -22.99 25.94 9.17
CA ALA A 438 -22.43 24.61 9.34
C ALA A 438 -21.77 24.09 8.04
N SER A 439 -22.41 24.27 6.88
CA SER A 439 -21.85 23.83 5.59
C SER A 439 -20.60 24.61 5.20
N LEU A 440 -20.53 25.91 5.52
CA LEU A 440 -19.29 26.68 5.27
C LEU A 440 -18.14 26.26 6.17
N ALA A 441 -18.43 25.79 7.38
CA ALA A 441 -17.41 25.38 8.35
C ALA A 441 -16.92 23.95 8.13
N ALA A 442 -17.83 23.04 7.77
CA ALA A 442 -17.57 21.61 7.72
C ALA A 442 -18.52 20.89 6.76
N GLY A 443 -18.92 21.50 5.65
CA GLY A 443 -19.64 20.83 4.55
C GLY A 443 -18.87 19.60 4.07
#